data_AF-X1N101-F1
#
_entry.id   AF-X1N101-F1
#
_cell.length_a   1.000
_cell.length_b   1.000
_cell.length_c   1.000
_cell.angle_alpha   90.00
_cell.angle_beta   90.00
_cell.angle_gamma   90.00
#
_symmetry.space_group_name_H-M   'P 1'
#
loop_
_entity.id
_entity.type
_entity.pdbx_description
1 polymer ?
#
loop_
_entity_poly.entity_id
_entity_poly.type
_entity_poly.pdbx_seq_one_letter_code
_entity_poly.pdbx_strand_id
1 'polypeptide(L)'
;YKICPTDAIEPDLKVIGWTYTASAFNIDLFLGELKPAEARSAVIVNKLMENLENVIQTEPEKYDIVILDTAPGAHCDVEELIGGADFVIPVTEPTRFGKLDLLRIIELIELLKREYKAIVNRSSLLGYKDKFLKELEEKSIEILGDIPLDEEIVGSYCQGIPLMEE
;
A
#
# COMPACT_ATOMS: atom_id res chain seq x y z
N TYR A 1 14.04 10.01 -31.15
CA TYR A 1 15.08 9.41 -30.29
C TYR A 1 16.38 9.31 -31.09
N LYS A 2 17.36 10.18 -30.83
CA LYS A 2 18.71 10.09 -31.41
C LYS A 2 19.67 9.89 -30.23
N ILE A 3 19.83 8.65 -29.77
CA ILE A 3 20.62 8.37 -28.56
C ILE A 3 22.09 8.06 -28.87
N CYS A 4 22.45 7.69 -30.10
CA CYS A 4 23.86 7.59 -30.48
C CYS A 4 24.04 7.73 -32.00
N PRO A 5 24.67 8.80 -32.52
CA PRO A 5 24.94 8.94 -33.96
C PRO A 5 26.10 8.07 -34.45
N THR A 6 26.83 7.41 -33.54
CA THR A 6 28.01 6.59 -33.83
C THR A 6 27.82 5.12 -33.45
N ASP A 7 26.59 4.69 -33.17
CA ASP A 7 26.24 3.32 -32.79
C ASP A 7 27.10 2.71 -31.66
N ALA A 8 27.60 3.55 -30.74
CA ALA A 8 28.45 3.12 -29.63
C ALA A 8 27.67 2.56 -28.44
N ILE A 9 26.33 2.62 -28.47
CA ILE A 9 25.44 2.16 -27.40
C ILE A 9 24.32 1.34 -28.04
N GLU A 10 24.10 0.14 -27.51
CA GLU A 10 23.01 -0.74 -27.89
C GLU A 10 21.97 -0.85 -26.77
N PRO A 11 20.68 -1.04 -27.09
CA PRO A 11 19.66 -1.38 -26.09
C PRO A 11 19.96 -2.73 -25.47
N ASP A 12 19.84 -2.83 -24.15
CA ASP A 12 19.94 -4.08 -23.42
C ASP A 12 18.81 -4.17 -22.38
N LEU A 13 18.51 -5.39 -21.94
CA LEU A 13 17.48 -5.68 -20.96
C LEU A 13 18.10 -6.03 -19.62
N LYS A 14 17.54 -5.44 -18.55
CA LYS A 14 17.92 -5.73 -17.18
C LYS A 14 16.73 -6.32 -16.44
N VAL A 15 16.92 -7.48 -15.82
CA VAL A 15 15.93 -8.06 -14.90
C VAL A 15 15.88 -7.22 -13.63
N ILE A 16 14.70 -6.66 -13.34
CA ILE A 16 14.45 -5.80 -12.16
C ILE A 16 13.81 -6.59 -11.00
N GLY A 17 13.15 -7.71 -11.30
CA GLY A 17 12.43 -8.51 -10.31
C GLY A 17 11.49 -9.50 -10.98
N TRP A 18 10.55 -10.03 -10.21
CA TRP A 18 9.59 -11.07 -10.59
C TRP A 18 8.20 -10.74 -10.06
N THR A 19 7.20 -11.28 -10.73
CA THR A 19 5.81 -11.26 -10.26
C THR A 19 5.30 -12.69 -10.13
N TYR A 20 4.52 -12.97 -9.11
CA TYR A 20 3.94 -14.27 -8.82
C TYR A 20 2.43 -14.15 -8.63
N THR A 21 1.72 -15.24 -8.94
CA THR A 21 0.32 -15.41 -8.61
C THR A 21 0.16 -16.73 -7.87
N ALA A 22 -0.54 -16.70 -6.75
CA ALA A 22 -0.87 -17.86 -5.95
C ALA A 22 -2.36 -17.81 -5.56
N SER A 23 -2.94 -18.94 -5.19
CA SER A 23 -4.32 -19.03 -4.74
C SER A 23 -4.39 -19.93 -3.50
N ALA A 24 -5.02 -19.44 -2.44
CA ALA A 24 -5.25 -20.19 -1.21
C ALA A 24 -6.48 -19.62 -0.48
N PHE A 25 -7.25 -20.45 0.23
CA PHE A 25 -8.38 -20.00 1.05
C PHE A 25 -9.40 -19.10 0.32
N ASN A 26 -9.64 -19.40 -0.97
CA ASN A 26 -10.51 -18.58 -1.84
C ASN A 26 -10.02 -17.13 -2.03
N ILE A 27 -8.72 -16.90 -1.85
CA ILE A 27 -8.03 -15.63 -2.11
C ILE A 27 -7.00 -15.88 -3.20
N ASP A 28 -7.04 -15.07 -4.24
CA ASP A 28 -5.97 -14.97 -5.22
C ASP A 28 -4.99 -13.87 -4.78
N LEU A 29 -3.72 -14.26 -4.65
CA LEU A 29 -2.64 -13.41 -4.20
C LEU A 29 -1.70 -13.08 -5.35
N PHE A 30 -1.54 -11.79 -5.62
CA PHE A 30 -0.60 -11.27 -6.60
C PHE A 30 0.59 -10.66 -5.84
N LEU A 31 1.80 -11.16 -6.09
CA LEU A 31 3.02 -10.69 -5.42
C LEU A 31 4.02 -10.13 -6.42
N GLY A 32 4.68 -9.04 -6.03
CA GLY A 32 5.87 -8.52 -6.69
C GLY A 32 7.10 -8.71 -5.81
N GLU A 33 8.19 -9.23 -6.38
CA GLU A 33 9.48 -9.36 -5.70
C GLU A 33 10.54 -8.59 -6.47
N LEU A 34 11.20 -7.65 -5.81
CA LEU A 34 12.34 -6.96 -6.38
C LEU A 34 13.59 -7.83 -6.35
N LYS A 35 14.38 -7.77 -7.43
CA LYS A 35 15.73 -8.31 -7.41
C LYS A 35 16.58 -7.54 -6.39
N PRO A 36 17.35 -8.21 -5.53
CA PRO A 36 18.22 -7.53 -4.58
C PRO A 36 19.12 -6.48 -5.25
N ALA A 37 19.29 -5.34 -4.57
CA ALA A 37 20.00 -4.15 -5.05
C ALA A 37 19.32 -3.36 -6.20
N GLU A 38 18.08 -3.69 -6.59
CA GLU A 38 17.27 -2.82 -7.43
C GLU A 38 16.52 -1.78 -6.59
N ALA A 39 16.61 -0.51 -6.98
CA ALA A 39 15.96 0.61 -6.29
C ALA A 39 14.57 0.97 -6.85
N ARG A 40 14.16 0.39 -7.99
CA ARG A 40 12.97 0.81 -8.74
C ARG A 40 11.83 -0.19 -8.56
N SER A 41 11.11 -0.09 -7.44
CA SER A 41 9.90 -0.88 -7.14
C SER A 41 8.75 -0.63 -8.10
N ALA A 42 8.56 0.63 -8.53
CA ALA A 42 7.44 1.02 -9.38
C ALA A 42 7.28 0.13 -10.64
N VAL A 43 8.37 -0.28 -11.29
CA VAL A 43 8.29 -1.15 -12.48
C VAL A 43 7.62 -2.49 -12.18
N ILE A 44 7.86 -3.06 -11.00
CA ILE A 44 7.24 -4.32 -10.58
C ILE A 44 5.78 -4.09 -10.19
N VAL A 45 5.47 -2.99 -9.50
CA VAL A 45 4.10 -2.62 -9.13
C VAL A 45 3.23 -2.40 -10.36
N ASN A 46 3.70 -1.64 -11.35
CA ASN A 46 2.96 -1.43 -12.60
C ASN A 46 2.72 -2.76 -13.32
N LYS A 47 3.72 -3.65 -13.37
CA LYS A 47 3.55 -4.99 -13.94
C LYS A 47 2.51 -5.82 -13.19
N LEU A 48 2.46 -5.71 -11.86
CA LEU A 48 1.49 -6.39 -11.01
C LEU A 48 0.07 -5.87 -11.28
N MET A 49 -0.09 -4.54 -11.34
CA MET A 49 -1.35 -3.88 -11.67
C MET A 49 -1.83 -4.24 -13.07
N GLU A 50 -0.97 -4.24 -14.08
CA GLU A 50 -1.30 -4.72 -15.42
C GLU A 50 -1.81 -6.17 -15.40
N ASN A 51 -1.16 -7.06 -14.65
CA ASN A 51 -1.58 -8.45 -14.55
C ASN A 51 -2.97 -8.57 -13.91
N LEU A 52 -3.22 -7.80 -12.84
CA LEU A 52 -4.52 -7.74 -12.18
C LEU A 52 -5.61 -7.18 -13.12
N GLU A 53 -5.34 -6.07 -13.80
CA GLU A 53 -6.27 -5.45 -14.75
C GLU A 53 -6.64 -6.40 -15.88
N ASN A 54 -5.68 -7.16 -16.42
CA ASN A 54 -5.96 -8.17 -17.44
C ASN A 54 -6.95 -9.23 -16.94
N VAL A 55 -6.78 -9.70 -15.70
CA VAL A 55 -7.70 -10.68 -15.09
C VAL A 55 -9.09 -10.09 -14.93
N ILE A 56 -9.20 -8.87 -14.39
CA ILE A 56 -10.49 -8.18 -14.21
C ILE A 56 -11.18 -7.91 -15.56
N GLN A 57 -10.42 -7.58 -16.61
CA GLN A 57 -10.99 -7.37 -17.94
C GLN A 57 -11.53 -8.68 -18.56
N THR A 58 -10.83 -9.80 -18.36
CA THR A 58 -11.26 -11.11 -18.90
C THR A 58 -12.36 -11.76 -18.06
N GLU A 59 -12.37 -11.52 -16.75
CA GLU A 59 -13.26 -12.13 -15.78
C GLU A 59 -13.77 -11.06 -14.78
N PRO A 60 -14.68 -10.16 -15.21
CA PRO A 60 -15.06 -8.97 -14.43
C PRO A 60 -15.79 -9.27 -13.12
N GLU A 61 -16.37 -10.45 -13.00
CA GLU A 61 -17.09 -10.91 -11.79
C GLU A 61 -16.21 -11.84 -10.92
N LYS A 62 -14.92 -11.95 -11.22
CA LYS A 62 -14.03 -12.88 -10.49
C LYS A 62 -13.79 -12.47 -9.04
N TYR A 63 -13.70 -11.17 -8.78
CA TYR A 63 -13.42 -10.63 -7.44
C TYR A 63 -14.50 -9.64 -7.04
N ASP A 64 -15.12 -9.87 -5.89
CA ASP A 64 -16.00 -8.88 -5.26
C ASP A 64 -15.19 -7.71 -4.66
N ILE A 65 -13.99 -8.00 -4.16
CA ILE A 65 -13.09 -7.05 -3.49
C ILE A 65 -11.65 -7.36 -3.90
N VAL A 66 -10.90 -6.30 -4.22
CA VAL A 66 -9.45 -6.35 -4.39
C VAL A 66 -8.80 -5.48 -3.32
N ILE A 67 -7.83 -6.03 -2.60
CA ILE A 67 -7.05 -5.30 -1.60
C ILE A 67 -5.66 -5.05 -2.18
N LEU A 68 -5.32 -3.76 -2.32
CA LEU A 68 -3.99 -3.33 -2.74
C LEU A 68 -3.18 -2.97 -1.49
N ASP A 69 -2.23 -3.82 -1.10
CA ASP A 69 -1.31 -3.54 0.00
C ASP A 69 -0.14 -2.69 -0.50
N THR A 70 0.12 -1.58 0.17
CA THR A 70 1.09 -0.56 -0.28
C THR A 70 2.23 -0.40 0.71
N ALA A 71 3.39 0.01 0.20
CA ALA A 71 4.49 0.42 1.05
C ALA A 71 4.12 1.69 1.87
N PRO A 72 4.72 1.92 3.04
CA PRO A 72 4.51 3.17 3.76
C PRO A 72 5.09 4.37 2.99
N GLY A 73 4.50 5.54 3.18
CA GLY A 73 5.00 6.80 2.61
C GLY A 73 4.23 7.24 1.37
N ALA A 74 4.85 8.12 0.58
CA ALA A 74 4.25 8.77 -0.59
C ALA A 74 5.23 8.71 -1.79
N HIS A 75 5.65 7.49 -2.13
CA HIS A 75 6.57 7.19 -3.21
C HIS A 75 5.83 6.79 -4.50
N CYS A 76 6.54 6.70 -5.63
CA CYS A 76 5.90 6.43 -6.93
C CYS A 76 5.18 5.08 -7.02
N ASP A 77 5.64 4.07 -6.29
CA ASP A 77 4.95 2.78 -6.16
C ASP A 77 3.64 2.90 -5.36
N VAL A 78 3.62 3.73 -4.32
CA VAL A 78 2.40 4.03 -3.56
C VAL A 78 1.41 4.85 -4.40
N GLU A 79 1.92 5.84 -5.16
CA GLU A 79 1.13 6.65 -6.08
C GLU A 79 0.41 5.77 -7.12
N GLU A 80 1.11 4.80 -7.73
CA GLU A 80 0.52 3.89 -8.70
C GLU A 80 -0.63 3.07 -8.10
N LEU A 81 -0.45 2.51 -6.90
CA LEU A 81 -1.48 1.71 -6.24
C LEU A 81 -2.70 2.57 -5.84
N ILE A 82 -2.48 3.78 -5.32
CA ILE A 82 -3.57 4.72 -5.04
C ILE A 82 -4.29 5.11 -6.33
N GLY A 83 -3.54 5.30 -7.42
CA GLY A 83 -4.06 5.60 -8.73
C GLY A 83 -5.03 4.52 -9.26
N GLY A 84 -4.81 3.26 -8.92
CA GLY A 84 -5.69 2.14 -9.30
C GLY A 84 -6.82 1.82 -8.31
N ALA A 85 -6.87 2.47 -7.14
CA ALA A 85 -7.85 2.19 -6.11
C ALA A 85 -9.13 3.05 -6.25
N ASP A 86 -10.28 2.46 -5.95
CA ASP A 86 -11.55 3.19 -5.84
C ASP A 86 -11.67 3.94 -4.50
N PHE A 87 -11.08 3.38 -3.44
CA PHE A 87 -11.13 3.93 -2.09
C PHE A 87 -9.83 3.61 -1.34
N VAL A 88 -9.33 4.58 -0.56
CA VAL A 88 -8.04 4.46 0.14
C VAL A 88 -8.25 4.48 1.65
N ILE A 89 -7.57 3.56 2.35
CA ILE A 89 -7.58 3.49 3.82
C ILE A 89 -6.18 3.80 4.34
N PRO A 90 -5.83 5.07 4.56
CA PRO A 90 -4.56 5.40 5.19
C PRO A 90 -4.59 4.97 6.66
N VAL A 91 -3.62 4.14 7.05
CA VAL A 91 -3.47 3.65 8.43
C VAL A 91 -2.38 4.46 9.13
N THR A 92 -2.70 5.02 10.29
CA THR A 92 -1.75 5.80 11.10
C THR A 92 -1.68 5.27 12.53
N GLU A 93 -0.72 5.72 13.31
CA GLU A 93 -0.68 5.56 14.77
C GLU A 93 -0.68 6.94 15.43
N PRO A 94 -1.18 7.06 16.68
CA PRO A 94 -1.24 8.33 17.38
C PRO A 94 0.16 8.72 17.87
N THR A 95 1.11 8.95 16.96
CA THR A 95 2.46 9.44 17.21
C THR A 95 2.69 10.71 16.38
N ARG A 96 3.69 11.53 16.74
CA ARG A 96 4.01 12.73 15.96
C ARG A 96 4.43 12.40 14.53
N PHE A 97 5.16 11.29 14.36
CA PHE A 97 5.58 10.81 13.05
C PHE A 97 4.38 10.23 12.27
N GLY A 98 3.56 9.38 12.91
CA GLY A 98 2.34 8.86 12.31
C GLY A 98 1.40 9.97 11.81
N LYS A 99 1.24 11.05 12.59
CA LYS A 99 0.49 12.24 12.15
C LYS A 99 1.07 12.86 10.89
N LEU A 100 2.38 13.09 10.88
CA LEU A 100 3.05 13.78 9.79
C LEU A 100 2.98 12.97 8.50
N ASP A 101 3.17 11.65 8.60
CA ASP A 101 3.09 10.74 7.46
C ASP A 101 1.65 10.57 6.97
N LEU A 102 0.66 10.53 7.88
CA LEU A 102 -0.76 10.54 7.52
C LEU A 102 -1.12 11.79 6.70
N LEU A 103 -0.67 12.97 7.12
CA LEU A 103 -0.99 14.21 6.39
C LEU A 103 -0.35 14.21 4.99
N ARG A 104 0.88 13.70 4.85
CA ARG A 104 1.55 13.59 3.55
C ARG A 104 0.85 12.63 2.60
N ILE A 105 0.42 11.46 3.09
CA ILE A 105 -0.28 10.51 2.23
C ILE A 105 -1.66 11.03 1.85
N ILE A 106 -2.36 11.74 2.75
CA ILE A 106 -3.63 12.41 2.44
C ILE A 106 -3.45 13.46 1.35
N GLU A 107 -2.41 14.29 1.41
CA GLU A 107 -2.11 15.25 0.34
C GLU A 107 -1.94 14.54 -1.03
N LEU A 108 -1.27 13.39 -1.07
CA LEU A 108 -1.14 12.59 -2.30
C LEU A 108 -2.49 12.01 -2.76
N ILE A 109 -3.28 11.45 -1.85
CA ILE A 109 -4.61 10.89 -2.14
C ILE A 109 -5.54 11.98 -2.72
N GLU A 110 -5.53 13.17 -2.14
CA GLU A 110 -6.33 14.32 -2.60
C GLU A 110 -5.87 14.81 -3.98
N LEU A 111 -4.57 14.86 -4.24
CA LEU A 111 -4.01 15.18 -5.55
C LEU A 111 -4.47 14.18 -6.63
N LEU A 112 -4.54 12.90 -6.28
CA LEU A 112 -5.05 11.83 -7.14
C LEU A 112 -6.58 11.75 -7.18
N LYS A 113 -7.28 12.61 -6.43
CA LYS A 113 -8.74 12.72 -6.36
C LYS A 113 -9.41 11.40 -5.98
N ARG A 114 -8.83 10.69 -5.01
CA ARG A 114 -9.38 9.46 -4.47
C ARG A 114 -10.12 9.72 -3.16
N GLU A 115 -11.21 8.97 -2.95
CA GLU A 115 -11.91 8.97 -1.67
C GLU A 115 -11.10 8.21 -0.63
N TYR A 116 -11.13 8.69 0.62
CA TYR A 116 -10.42 8.03 1.70
C TYR A 116 -11.11 8.21 3.05
N LYS A 117 -10.84 7.27 3.94
CA LYS A 117 -11.08 7.43 5.38
C LYS A 117 -9.98 6.73 6.17
N ALA A 118 -9.47 7.38 7.19
CA ALA A 118 -8.31 6.89 7.91
C ALA A 118 -8.68 5.87 9.01
N ILE A 119 -7.74 5.01 9.36
CA ILE A 119 -7.80 4.17 10.55
C ILE A 119 -6.66 4.56 11.49
N VAL A 120 -6.97 4.69 12.78
CA VAL A 120 -5.96 4.92 13.81
C VAL A 120 -5.59 3.58 14.47
N ASN A 121 -4.52 2.96 13.98
CA ASN A 121 -3.91 1.78 14.58
C ASN A 121 -3.16 2.12 15.88
N ARG A 122 -2.99 1.11 16.75
CA ARG A 122 -2.32 1.23 18.05
C ARG A 122 -2.82 2.43 18.87
N SER A 123 -4.13 2.65 18.87
CA SER A 123 -4.74 3.88 19.36
C SER A 123 -4.48 4.14 20.85
N SER A 124 -4.31 3.10 21.65
CA SER A 124 -4.01 3.16 23.08
C SER A 124 -2.52 3.35 23.42
N LEU A 125 -1.62 3.44 22.43
CA LEU A 125 -0.15 3.41 22.62
C LEU A 125 0.38 4.47 23.60
N LEU A 126 -0.13 5.71 23.54
CA LEU A 126 0.45 6.84 24.27
C LEU A 126 -0.55 7.60 25.17
N GLY A 127 -1.77 7.07 25.35
CA GLY A 127 -2.77 7.66 26.25
C GLY A 127 -3.34 9.02 25.81
N TYR A 128 -3.09 9.46 24.57
CA TYR A 128 -3.63 10.72 24.02
C TYR A 128 -4.53 10.52 22.80
N LYS A 129 -5.09 9.31 22.64
CA LYS A 129 -6.03 8.93 21.58
C LYS A 129 -7.07 10.01 21.31
N ASP A 130 -7.81 10.44 22.33
CA ASP A 130 -8.94 11.36 22.15
C ASP A 130 -8.50 12.72 21.60
N LYS A 131 -7.34 13.21 22.06
CA LYS A 131 -6.74 14.43 21.53
C LYS A 131 -6.34 14.25 20.07
N PHE A 132 -5.72 13.11 19.73
CA PHE A 132 -5.32 12.81 18.36
C PHE A 132 -6.51 12.73 17.42
N LEU A 133 -7.58 12.02 17.81
CA LEU A 133 -8.81 11.92 17.02
C LEU A 133 -9.45 13.29 16.80
N LYS A 134 -9.51 14.12 17.85
CA LYS A 134 -10.01 15.49 17.73
C LYS A 134 -9.17 16.33 16.76
N GLU A 135 -7.85 16.22 16.80
CA GLU A 135 -6.96 16.93 15.87
C GLU A 135 -7.15 16.50 14.40
N LEU A 136 -7.56 15.25 14.15
CA LEU A 136 -7.90 14.76 12.80
C LEU A 136 -9.28 15.26 12.36
N GLU A 137 -10.26 15.25 13.26
CA GLU A 137 -11.60 15.80 13.01
C GLU A 137 -11.54 17.31 12.70
N GLU A 138 -10.74 18.09 13.43
CA GLU A 138 -10.50 19.52 13.17
C GLU A 138 -9.88 19.78 11.78
N LYS A 139 -9.26 18.77 11.19
CA LYS A 139 -8.70 18.79 9.82
C LYS A 139 -9.65 18.21 8.77
N SER A 140 -10.90 17.90 9.15
CA SER A 140 -11.89 17.25 8.30
C SER A 140 -11.46 15.86 7.79
N ILE A 141 -10.59 15.18 8.52
CA ILE A 141 -10.15 13.81 8.19
C ILE A 141 -11.15 12.85 8.84
N GLU A 142 -11.94 12.17 8.02
CA GLU A 142 -12.88 11.15 8.49
C GLU A 142 -12.15 9.89 8.94
N ILE A 143 -12.54 9.38 10.11
CA ILE A 143 -11.98 8.17 10.72
C ILE A 143 -13.01 7.03 10.63
N LEU A 144 -12.62 5.90 10.03
CA LEU A 144 -13.47 4.68 10.01
C LEU A 144 -13.59 4.05 11.39
N GLY A 145 -12.49 4.11 12.14
CA GLY A 145 -12.38 3.55 13.47
C GLY A 145 -10.93 3.56 13.94
N ASP A 146 -10.73 2.99 15.11
CA ASP A 146 -9.41 2.84 15.70
C ASP A 146 -9.21 1.42 16.23
N ILE A 147 -7.97 0.97 16.22
CA ILE A 147 -7.57 -0.36 16.70
C ILE A 147 -6.66 -0.13 17.90
N PRO A 148 -7.04 -0.55 19.12
CA PRO A 148 -6.18 -0.41 20.29
C PRO A 148 -4.93 -1.27 20.15
N LEU A 149 -3.87 -0.92 20.90
CA LEU A 149 -2.71 -1.79 21.03
C LEU A 149 -3.13 -3.07 21.75
N ASP A 150 -2.84 -4.20 21.13
CA ASP A 150 -3.15 -5.54 21.63
C ASP A 150 -1.84 -6.33 21.82
N GLU A 151 -1.62 -6.81 23.05
CA GLU A 151 -0.40 -7.55 23.40
C GLU A 151 -0.33 -8.93 22.73
N GLU A 152 -1.46 -9.54 22.40
CA GLU A 152 -1.53 -10.84 21.71
C GLU A 152 -1.07 -10.69 20.25
N ILE A 153 -1.46 -9.60 19.60
CA ILE A 153 -0.99 -9.25 18.24
C ILE A 153 0.53 -9.02 18.25
N VAL A 154 1.03 -8.28 19.24
CA VAL A 154 2.48 -8.03 19.38
C VAL A 154 3.23 -9.34 19.62
N GLY A 155 2.72 -10.19 20.53
CA GLY A 155 3.32 -11.49 20.84
C GLY A 155 3.40 -12.40 19.62
N SER A 156 2.29 -12.54 18.89
CA SER A 156 2.19 -13.37 17.67
C SER A 156 3.15 -12.88 16.59
N TYR A 157 3.19 -11.56 16.36
CA TYR A 157 4.13 -10.93 15.41
C TYR A 157 5.60 -11.23 15.77
N CYS A 158 5.97 -11.09 17.05
CA CYS A 158 7.34 -11.37 17.50
C CYS A 158 7.74 -12.84 17.35
N GLN A 159 6.77 -13.76 17.37
CA GLN A 159 6.99 -15.19 17.19
C GLN A 159 6.92 -15.62 15.72
N GLY A 160 6.46 -14.75 14.82
CA GLY A 160 6.21 -15.09 13.42
C GLY A 160 5.06 -16.08 13.24
N ILE A 161 4.09 -16.08 14.17
CA ILE A 161 2.93 -16.95 14.15
C ILE A 161 1.71 -16.10 13.76
N PRO A 162 0.87 -16.53 12.80
CA PRO A 162 -0.39 -15.85 12.51
C PRO A 162 -1.27 -15.75 13.75
N LEU A 163 -1.89 -14.58 13.96
CA LEU A 163 -2.77 -14.33 15.11
C LEU A 163 -3.99 -15.26 15.14
N MET A 164 -4.48 -15.64 13.97
CA MET A 164 -5.61 -16.55 13.80
C MET A 164 -5.14 -17.76 13.02
N GLU A 165 -5.51 -18.95 13.50
CA GLU A 165 -5.54 -20.17 12.71
C GLU A 165 -6.88 -20.24 11.93
N GLU A 166 -6.96 -21.15 10.95
CA GLU A 166 -8.14 -21.34 10.09
C GLU A 166 -9.45 -21.59 10.86
#